data_AF-A0A0F9L2R8-F1
#
_entry.id   AF-A0A0F9L2R8-F1
#
_cell.length_a   1.000
_cell.length_b   1.000
_cell.length_c   1.000
_cell.angle_alpha   90.00
_cell.angle_beta   90.00
_cell.angle_gamma   90.00
#
_symmetry.space_group_name_H-M   'P 1'
#
loop_
_entity.id
_entity.type
_entity.pdbx_description
1 polymer ?
#
loop_
_entity_poly.entity_id
_entity_poly.type
_entity_poly.pdbx_seq_one_letter_code
_entity_poly.pdbx_strand_id
1 'polypeptide(L)'
;MAWKRRKPDDERLWAVSVTGGVWERTDTIGLAHSECSHCCGLGVIFSPRLSWGGATPCACVYRAIFRICCRRYMRTDRSSWQYRADFYLIAKRELKRSDWDIFKLRYIRGWDWKRCTRALQIDRGLFFHRVYVVQEQLGQVYRELRPYALFPIDKYFTPAARNEMRFVDISRNGRVSRRMQNGNVLCAGAGA
;
A
#
# COMPACT_ATOMS: atom_id res chain seq x y z
N MET A 1 -13.56 -32.96 2.25
CA MET A 1 -14.74 -32.16 1.88
C MET A 1 -14.29 -31.05 0.92
N ALA A 2 -14.51 -31.25 -0.38
CA ALA A 2 -14.07 -30.35 -1.44
C ALA A 2 -15.10 -29.23 -1.66
N TRP A 3 -14.73 -27.99 -1.35
CA TRP A 3 -15.55 -26.82 -1.66
C TRP A 3 -15.36 -26.42 -3.13
N LYS A 4 -16.28 -26.87 -4.00
CA LYS A 4 -16.40 -26.36 -5.38
C LYS A 4 -16.86 -24.90 -5.33
N ARG A 5 -15.96 -23.95 -5.65
CA ARG A 5 -16.31 -22.54 -5.91
C ARG A 5 -17.18 -22.46 -7.17
N ARG A 6 -18.47 -22.17 -7.02
CA ARG A 6 -19.24 -21.56 -8.13
C ARG A 6 -18.72 -20.13 -8.29
N LYS A 7 -18.25 -19.77 -9.49
CA LYS A 7 -18.05 -18.37 -9.87
C LYS A 7 -19.44 -17.81 -10.21
N PRO A 8 -19.88 -16.69 -9.61
CA PRO A 8 -20.99 -15.93 -10.15
C PRO A 8 -20.50 -15.13 -11.36
N ASP A 9 -21.09 -15.37 -12.52
CA ASP A 9 -20.72 -14.80 -13.83
C ASP A 9 -21.32 -13.41 -14.08
N ASP A 10 -21.42 -12.57 -13.04
CA ASP A 10 -22.09 -11.26 -13.13
C ASP A 10 -21.11 -10.13 -12.80
N GLU A 11 -20.58 -9.48 -13.84
CA GLU A 11 -19.61 -8.38 -13.76
C GLU A 11 -20.17 -7.13 -13.06
N ARG A 12 -21.47 -7.06 -12.75
CA ARG A 12 -22.11 -5.93 -12.06
C ARG A 12 -22.35 -6.11 -10.56
N LEU A 13 -22.18 -7.32 -10.02
CA LEU A 13 -22.55 -7.64 -8.62
C LEU A 13 -21.42 -7.50 -7.59
N TRP A 14 -20.23 -7.07 -7.98
CA TRP A 14 -19.07 -6.98 -7.07
C TRP A 14 -18.78 -5.54 -6.59
N ALA A 15 -19.64 -4.56 -6.92
CA ALA A 15 -19.52 -3.20 -6.40
C ALA A 15 -19.51 -3.22 -4.86
N VAL A 16 -18.32 -3.07 -4.29
CA VAL A 16 -18.15 -3.14 -2.85
C VAL A 16 -18.57 -1.80 -2.26
N SER A 17 -19.75 -1.77 -1.66
CA SER A 17 -20.18 -0.66 -0.82
C SER A 17 -19.46 -0.71 0.52
N VAL A 18 -18.18 -0.32 0.54
CA VAL A 18 -17.53 0.08 1.80
C VAL A 18 -18.00 1.49 2.10
N THR A 19 -18.24 1.79 3.37
CA THR A 19 -18.47 3.15 3.89
C THR A 19 -17.35 4.09 3.42
N GLY A 20 -17.49 4.70 2.25
CA GLY A 20 -16.46 5.56 1.65
C GLY A 20 -16.50 5.68 0.11
N GLY A 21 -16.96 4.66 -0.62
CA GLY A 21 -17.06 4.72 -2.08
C GLY A 21 -17.01 3.35 -2.77
N VAL A 22 -17.42 3.31 -4.04
CA VAL A 22 -17.36 2.10 -4.88
C VAL A 22 -15.90 1.80 -5.21
N TRP A 23 -15.44 0.60 -4.84
CA TRP A 23 -14.16 0.06 -5.30
C TRP A 23 -14.38 -0.67 -6.61
N GLU A 24 -13.49 -0.47 -7.60
CA GLU A 24 -13.44 -1.36 -8.76
C GLU A 24 -12.51 -2.58 -8.54
N ARG A 25 -12.80 -3.71 -9.20
CA ARG A 25 -12.08 -4.98 -9.06
C ARG A 25 -10.68 -4.82 -9.61
N THR A 26 -10.60 -4.15 -10.75
CA THR A 26 -9.38 -3.67 -11.40
C THR A 26 -8.52 -2.84 -10.47
N ASP A 27 -9.12 -1.91 -9.70
CA ASP A 27 -8.38 -1.09 -8.73
C ASP A 27 -7.75 -1.92 -7.63
N THR A 28 -8.54 -2.81 -7.03
CA THR A 28 -8.08 -3.63 -5.90
C THR A 28 -7.01 -4.63 -6.33
N ILE A 29 -7.16 -5.27 -7.50
CA ILE A 29 -6.16 -6.21 -8.04
C ILE A 29 -4.88 -5.46 -8.42
N GLY A 30 -4.98 -4.28 -9.04
CA GLY A 30 -3.83 -3.48 -9.44
C GLY A 30 -2.96 -2.99 -8.27
N LEU A 31 -3.56 -2.85 -7.08
CA LEU A 31 -2.87 -2.41 -5.85
C LEU A 31 -2.49 -3.56 -4.91
N ALA A 32 -3.05 -4.75 -5.11
CA ALA A 32 -2.82 -5.89 -4.23
C ALA A 32 -1.37 -6.39 -4.31
N HIS A 33 -0.86 -6.90 -3.19
CA HIS A 33 0.37 -7.69 -3.20
C HIS A 33 0.07 -9.10 -3.71
N SER A 34 0.74 -9.54 -4.77
CA SER A 34 0.52 -10.86 -5.41
C SER A 34 0.62 -12.01 -4.42
N GLU A 35 1.58 -11.96 -3.49
CA GLU A 35 1.81 -13.00 -2.47
C GLU A 35 1.18 -12.65 -1.11
N CYS A 36 0.16 -11.78 -1.07
CA CYS A 36 -0.49 -11.47 0.20
C CYS A 36 -1.16 -12.72 0.79
N SER A 37 -0.80 -13.11 2.01
CA SER A 37 -1.39 -14.26 2.69
C SER A 37 -2.88 -14.10 3.04
N HIS A 38 -3.41 -12.87 3.02
CA HIS A 38 -4.81 -12.59 3.35
C HIS A 38 -5.73 -12.61 2.12
N CYS A 39 -5.31 -11.99 1.01
CA CYS A 39 -6.14 -11.88 -0.19
C CYS A 39 -5.62 -12.69 -1.39
N CYS A 40 -4.44 -13.31 -1.29
CA CYS A 40 -3.80 -14.09 -2.36
C CYS A 40 -3.74 -13.34 -3.70
N GLY A 41 -3.40 -12.05 -3.67
CA GLY A 41 -3.31 -11.20 -4.86
C GLY A 41 -4.65 -10.66 -5.40
N LEU A 42 -5.79 -11.00 -4.79
CA LEU A 42 -7.10 -10.49 -5.25
C LEU A 42 -7.40 -9.05 -4.80
N GLY A 43 -6.73 -8.57 -3.75
CA GLY A 43 -6.94 -7.22 -3.19
C GLY A 43 -8.19 -7.07 -2.32
N VAL A 44 -9.00 -8.11 -2.19
CA VAL A 44 -10.22 -8.11 -1.37
C VAL A 44 -10.29 -9.32 -0.45
N ILE A 45 -10.99 -9.16 0.67
CA ILE A 45 -11.33 -10.19 1.63
C ILE A 45 -12.84 -10.39 1.57
N PHE A 46 -13.29 -11.63 1.41
CA PHE A 46 -14.72 -11.97 1.42
C PHE A 46 -15.09 -12.44 2.83
N SER A 47 -16.04 -11.77 3.48
CA SER A 47 -16.53 -12.18 4.78
C SER A 47 -17.94 -12.76 4.67
N PRO A 48 -18.15 -14.04 5.05
CA PRO A 48 -19.48 -14.64 5.11
C PRO A 48 -20.40 -14.00 6.16
N ARG A 49 -19.84 -13.23 7.10
CA ARG A 49 -20.59 -12.59 8.21
C ARG A 49 -21.18 -11.24 7.83
N LEU A 50 -20.81 -10.67 6.68
CA LEU A 50 -21.52 -9.51 6.12
C LEU A 50 -22.80 -10.03 5.46
N SER A 51 -23.94 -9.49 5.86
CA SER A 51 -25.30 -9.94 5.53
C SER A 51 -25.64 -10.06 4.04
N TRP A 52 -24.73 -9.66 3.15
CA TRP A 52 -24.87 -9.70 1.69
C TRP A 52 -23.61 -10.20 0.96
N GLY A 53 -22.79 -11.05 1.60
CA GLY A 53 -21.57 -11.54 0.95
C GLY A 53 -20.60 -10.40 0.58
N GLY A 54 -20.50 -9.41 1.46
CA GLY A 54 -19.68 -8.22 1.26
C GLY A 54 -18.19 -8.57 1.14
N ALA A 55 -17.55 -8.03 0.11
CA ALA A 55 -16.09 -7.96 0.04
C ALA A 55 -15.61 -6.71 0.79
N THR A 56 -14.37 -6.69 1.26
CA THR A 56 -13.71 -5.47 1.74
C THR A 56 -12.29 -5.42 1.17
N PRO A 57 -11.74 -4.25 0.84
CA PRO A 57 -10.36 -4.15 0.41
C PRO A 57 -9.42 -4.69 1.48
N CYS A 58 -8.44 -5.45 1.06
CA CYS A 58 -7.42 -5.99 1.95
C CYS A 58 -6.49 -4.88 2.44
N ALA A 59 -6.00 -4.99 3.67
CA ALA A 59 -4.94 -4.15 4.23
C ALA A 59 -3.75 -3.92 3.28
N CYS A 60 -3.39 -4.91 2.46
CA CYS A 60 -2.29 -4.77 1.51
C CYS A 60 -2.52 -3.68 0.44
N VAL A 61 -3.78 -3.45 0.06
CA VAL A 61 -4.18 -2.41 -0.90
C VAL A 61 -3.97 -1.03 -0.27
N TYR A 62 -4.46 -0.81 0.95
CA TYR A 62 -4.25 0.46 1.65
C TYR A 62 -2.77 0.74 1.91
N ARG A 63 -1.98 -0.27 2.28
CA ARG A 63 -0.53 -0.14 2.41
C ARG A 63 0.14 0.22 1.08
N ALA A 64 -0.36 -0.26 -0.06
CA ALA A 64 0.11 0.14 -1.38
C ALA A 64 -0.21 1.61 -1.67
N ILE A 65 -1.44 2.05 -1.42
CA ILE A 65 -1.87 3.45 -1.58
C ILE A 65 -0.97 4.39 -0.78
N PHE A 66 -0.77 4.09 0.51
CA PHE A 66 0.11 4.89 1.35
C PHE A 66 1.53 4.97 0.77
N ARG A 67 2.10 3.85 0.30
CA ARG A 67 3.44 3.83 -0.29
C ARG A 67 3.52 4.70 -1.55
N ILE A 68 2.47 4.73 -2.37
CA ILE A 68 2.40 5.61 -3.54
C ILE A 68 2.37 7.07 -3.12
N CYS A 69 1.48 7.45 -2.19
CA CYS A 69 1.40 8.82 -1.67
C CYS A 69 2.70 9.26 -1.00
N CYS A 70 3.32 8.40 -0.20
CA CYS A 70 4.57 8.70 0.48
C CYS A 70 5.73 8.89 -0.51
N ARG A 71 5.79 8.09 -1.59
CA ARG A 71 6.77 8.29 -2.67
C ARG A 71 6.55 9.61 -3.40
N ARG A 72 5.30 9.99 -3.65
CA ARG A 72 4.95 11.30 -4.22
C ARG A 72 5.42 12.43 -3.30
N TYR A 73 5.13 12.34 -2.00
CA TYR A 73 5.58 13.31 -1.00
C TYR A 73 7.11 13.50 -0.98
N MET A 74 7.87 12.40 -1.13
CA MET A 74 9.34 12.47 -1.15
C MET A 74 9.90 13.06 -2.45
N ARG A 75 9.20 12.89 -3.59
CA ARG A 75 9.62 13.40 -4.90
C ARG A 75 9.19 14.84 -5.15
N THR A 76 8.10 15.31 -4.54
CA THR A 76 7.62 16.67 -4.76
C THR A 76 8.60 17.68 -4.18
N ASP A 77 8.89 18.69 -5.00
CA ASP A 77 9.64 19.88 -4.64
C ASP A 77 8.80 20.82 -3.76
N ARG A 78 9.35 22.00 -3.42
CA ARG A 78 8.59 23.02 -2.66
C ARG A 78 7.39 23.57 -3.43
N SER A 79 7.35 23.45 -4.76
CA SER A 79 6.27 23.98 -5.61
C SER A 79 4.92 23.32 -5.29
N SER A 80 4.92 22.03 -4.93
CA SER A 80 3.72 21.31 -4.48
C SER A 80 3.50 21.38 -2.95
N TRP A 81 3.52 22.59 -2.39
CA TRP A 81 3.37 22.82 -0.95
C TRP A 81 2.00 22.37 -0.40
N GLN A 82 0.93 22.52 -1.18
CA GLN A 82 -0.43 22.09 -0.81
C GLN A 82 -0.46 20.60 -0.52
N TYR A 83 0.05 19.77 -1.45
CA TYR A 83 0.13 18.32 -1.26
C TYR A 83 0.97 17.94 -0.03
N ARG A 84 2.12 18.60 0.16
CA ARG A 84 3.00 18.35 1.31
C ARG A 84 2.36 18.73 2.63
N ALA A 85 1.63 19.85 2.67
CA ALA A 85 0.89 20.31 3.84
C ALA A 85 -0.26 19.35 4.16
N ASP A 86 -1.07 19.00 3.17
CA ASP A 86 -2.20 18.08 3.32
C ASP A 86 -1.74 16.71 3.83
N PHE A 87 -0.72 16.13 3.18
CA PHE A 87 -0.13 14.85 3.59
C PHE A 87 0.30 14.86 5.07
N TYR A 88 0.98 15.93 5.49
CA TYR A 88 1.48 16.08 6.86
C TYR A 88 0.35 16.32 7.86
N LEU A 89 -0.57 17.24 7.57
CA LEU A 89 -1.64 17.66 8.49
C LEU A 89 -2.65 16.54 8.70
N ILE A 90 -3.03 15.83 7.65
CA ILE A 90 -3.91 14.67 7.75
C ILE A 90 -3.24 13.57 8.56
N ALA A 91 -1.97 13.26 8.30
CA ALA A 91 -1.25 12.25 9.08
C ALA A 91 -1.18 12.62 10.58
N LYS A 92 -1.01 13.91 10.88
CA LYS A 92 -0.95 14.41 12.26
C LYS A 92 -2.31 14.34 12.97
N ARG A 93 -3.40 14.52 12.25
CA ARG A 93 -4.77 14.48 12.78
C ARG A 93 -5.24 13.06 13.07
N GLU A 94 -4.98 12.13 12.15
CA GLU A 94 -5.55 10.79 12.20
C GLU A 94 -4.75 9.81 13.04
N LEU A 95 -3.43 10.01 13.15
CA LEU A 95 -2.58 9.09 13.91
C LEU A 95 -2.62 9.39 15.41
N LYS A 96 -2.67 8.31 16.20
CA LYS A 96 -2.43 8.36 17.65
C LYS A 96 -1.00 8.82 17.94
N ARG A 97 -0.76 9.37 19.14
CA ARG A 97 0.54 9.93 19.53
C ARG A 97 1.73 8.98 19.31
N SER A 98 1.59 7.71 19.71
CA SER A 98 2.62 6.68 19.50
C SER A 98 2.90 6.38 18.03
N ASP A 99 1.84 6.31 17.23
CA ASP A 99 1.91 5.97 15.80
C ASP A 99 2.43 7.16 14.98
N TRP A 100 2.09 8.38 15.41
CA TRP A 100 2.61 9.64 14.88
C TRP A 100 4.12 9.76 15.05
N ASP A 101 4.66 9.41 16.22
CA ASP A 101 6.10 9.49 16.46
C ASP A 101 6.87 8.50 15.55
N ILE A 102 6.36 7.28 15.39
CA ILE A 102 6.90 6.29 14.43
C ILE A 102 6.85 6.85 13.02
N PHE A 103 5.71 7.40 12.60
CA PHE A 103 5.53 7.98 11.28
C PHE A 103 6.50 9.13 11.01
N LYS A 104 6.61 10.07 11.95
CA LYS A 104 7.48 11.25 11.86
C LYS A 104 8.94 10.86 11.75
N LEU A 105 9.41 9.92 12.58
CA LEU A 105 10.81 9.46 12.54
C LEU A 105 11.11 8.71 11.24
N ARG A 106 10.22 7.79 10.83
CA ARG A 106 10.49 6.90 9.70
C ARG A 106 10.32 7.57 8.33
N TYR A 107 9.27 8.37 8.14
CA TYR A 107 8.89 8.89 6.82
C TYR A 107 9.25 10.36 6.64
N ILE A 108 9.02 11.21 7.64
CA ILE A 108 9.32 12.65 7.53
C ILE A 108 10.81 12.92 7.72
N ARG A 109 11.44 12.28 8.73
CA ARG A 109 12.88 12.41 8.99
C ARG A 109 13.75 11.40 8.22
N GLY A 110 13.16 10.34 7.68
CA GLY A 110 13.88 9.32 6.91
C GLY A 110 14.82 8.44 7.75
N TRP A 111 14.58 8.27 9.05
CA TRP A 111 15.44 7.42 9.89
C TRP A 111 15.26 5.93 9.57
N ASP A 112 16.35 5.17 9.72
CA ASP A 112 16.30 3.70 9.67
C ASP A 112 15.60 3.12 10.91
N TRP A 113 15.00 1.94 10.76
CA TRP A 113 14.25 1.28 11.82
C TRP A 113 15.10 1.06 13.08
N LYS A 114 16.40 0.77 12.97
CA LYS A 114 17.29 0.59 14.13
C LYS A 114 17.43 1.87 14.97
N ARG A 115 17.43 3.03 14.32
CA ARG A 115 17.48 4.33 15.00
C ARG A 115 16.13 4.63 15.64
N CYS A 116 15.03 4.31 14.96
CA CYS A 116 13.69 4.49 15.52
C CYS A 116 13.44 3.62 16.75
N THR A 117 13.80 2.33 16.73
CA THR A 117 13.62 1.43 17.89
C THR A 117 14.42 1.90 19.10
N ARG A 118 15.64 2.43 18.89
CA ARG A 118 16.47 3.01 19.96
C ARG A 118 15.88 4.31 20.51
N ALA A 119 15.34 5.17 19.64
CA ALA A 119 14.77 6.45 20.05
C ALA A 119 13.43 6.30 20.79
N LEU A 120 12.61 5.33 20.39
CA LEU A 120 11.27 5.09 20.95
C LEU A 120 11.23 3.98 22.00
N GLN A 121 12.34 3.26 22.23
CA GLN A 121 12.42 2.13 23.16
C GLN A 121 11.38 1.03 22.88
N ILE A 122 11.21 0.70 21.59
CA ILE A 122 10.27 -0.34 21.12
C ILE A 122 11.03 -1.48 20.44
N ASP A 123 10.48 -2.69 20.52
CA ASP A 123 11.06 -3.85 19.85
C ASP A 123 10.86 -3.80 18.33
N ARG A 124 11.64 -4.64 17.63
CA ARG A 124 11.61 -4.72 16.17
C ARG A 124 10.25 -5.18 15.65
N GLY A 125 9.66 -6.19 16.25
CA GLY A 125 8.40 -6.79 15.81
C GLY A 125 7.25 -5.79 15.95
N LEU A 126 7.12 -5.16 17.11
CA LEU A 126 6.15 -4.11 17.37
C LEU A 126 6.36 -2.93 16.44
N PHE A 127 7.60 -2.50 16.17
CA PHE A 127 7.86 -1.43 15.21
C PHE A 127 7.29 -1.74 13.83
N PHE A 128 7.59 -2.91 13.26
CA PHE A 128 7.08 -3.28 11.93
C PHE A 128 5.56 -3.47 11.93
N HIS A 129 5.01 -4.03 13.00
CA HIS A 129 3.57 -4.14 13.16
C HIS A 129 2.90 -2.76 13.16
N ARG A 130 3.42 -1.80 13.95
CA ARG A 130 2.91 -0.42 13.99
C ARG A 130 3.08 0.29 12.65
N VAL A 131 4.20 0.08 11.96
CA VAL A 131 4.38 0.60 10.59
C VAL A 131 3.30 0.10 9.66
N TYR A 132 2.96 -1.19 9.71
CA TYR A 132 1.90 -1.76 8.88
C TYR A 132 0.52 -1.17 9.21
N VAL A 133 0.23 -0.95 10.49
CA VAL A 133 -1.01 -0.30 10.95
C VAL A 133 -1.08 1.15 10.47
N VAL A 134 0.00 1.93 10.63
CA VAL A 134 0.09 3.32 10.15
C VAL A 134 -0.14 3.41 8.65
N GLN A 135 0.51 2.54 7.87
CA GLN A 135 0.36 2.53 6.41
C GLN A 135 -1.08 2.20 6.00
N GLU A 136 -1.72 1.27 6.70
CA GLU A 136 -3.09 0.84 6.42
C GLU A 136 -4.09 1.95 6.76
N GLN A 137 -4.01 2.53 7.97
CA GLN A 137 -4.88 3.62 8.41
C GLN A 137 -4.76 4.84 7.51
N LEU A 138 -3.54 5.33 7.25
CA LEU A 138 -3.36 6.49 6.38
C LEU A 138 -3.71 6.20 4.93
N GLY A 139 -3.43 4.98 4.45
CA GLY A 139 -3.83 4.57 3.10
C GLY A 139 -5.35 4.61 2.90
N GLN A 140 -6.10 4.18 3.91
CA GLN A 140 -7.56 4.27 3.91
C GLN A 140 -8.03 5.73 3.94
N VAL A 141 -7.54 6.53 4.89
CA VAL A 141 -7.90 7.95 5.00
C VAL A 141 -7.60 8.69 3.69
N TYR A 142 -6.40 8.54 3.13
CA TYR A 142 -5.99 9.25 1.92
C TYR A 142 -6.88 8.96 0.71
N ARG A 143 -7.54 7.80 0.69
CA ARG A 143 -8.53 7.45 -0.30
C ARG A 143 -9.91 8.03 0.02
N GLU A 144 -10.32 8.00 1.28
CA GLU A 144 -11.66 8.38 1.73
C GLU A 144 -11.86 9.90 1.90
N LEU A 145 -10.78 10.68 1.93
CA LEU A 145 -10.85 12.14 2.01
C LEU A 145 -11.76 12.74 0.94
N ARG A 146 -12.70 13.58 1.38
CA ARG A 146 -13.57 14.40 0.53
C ARG A 146 -13.38 15.88 0.86
N PRO A 147 -13.50 16.81 -0.11
CA PRO A 147 -13.88 16.59 -1.51
C PRO A 147 -12.74 16.13 -2.43
N TYR A 148 -11.48 16.29 -2.02
CA TYR A 148 -10.31 15.90 -2.82
C TYR A 148 -9.51 14.81 -2.11
N ALA A 149 -9.56 13.59 -2.64
CA ALA A 149 -8.72 12.51 -2.17
C ALA A 149 -7.25 12.80 -2.51
N LEU A 150 -6.34 12.51 -1.57
CA LEU A 150 -4.89 12.49 -1.86
C LEU A 150 -4.53 11.34 -2.81
N PHE A 151 -5.35 10.29 -2.82
CA PHE A 151 -5.32 9.20 -3.79
C PHE A 151 -6.64 9.09 -4.58
N PRO A 152 -6.84 9.92 -5.62
CA PRO A 152 -7.96 9.78 -6.54
C PRO A 152 -7.66 8.62 -7.51
N ILE A 153 -8.32 7.48 -7.28
CA ILE A 153 -8.17 6.23 -8.06
C ILE A 153 -8.27 6.50 -9.56
N ASP A 154 -9.27 7.30 -9.96
CA ASP A 154 -9.55 7.72 -11.33
C ASP A 154 -8.33 8.34 -12.01
N LYS A 155 -7.55 9.16 -11.31
CA LYS A 155 -6.34 9.76 -11.89
C LYS A 155 -5.21 8.76 -11.97
N TYR A 156 -5.08 7.86 -11.01
CA TYR A 156 -3.94 6.94 -10.91
C TYR A 156 -3.94 5.77 -11.91
N PHE A 157 -5.11 5.29 -12.33
CA PHE A 157 -5.21 4.17 -13.30
C PHE A 157 -5.30 4.62 -14.78
N THR A 158 -5.24 5.93 -15.05
CA THR A 158 -5.24 6.44 -16.44
C THR A 158 -3.90 6.19 -17.15
N PRO A 159 -3.90 6.06 -18.50
CA PRO A 159 -2.67 5.93 -19.28
C PRO A 159 -1.67 7.09 -19.06
N ALA A 160 -2.15 8.31 -18.78
CA ALA A 160 -1.33 9.46 -18.46
C ALA A 160 -0.55 9.27 -17.14
N ALA A 161 -1.21 8.76 -16.09
CA ALA A 161 -0.56 8.46 -14.82
C ALA A 161 0.38 7.25 -14.88
N ARG A 162 0.14 6.28 -15.79
CA ARG A 162 1.09 5.17 -16.03
C ARG A 162 2.48 5.69 -16.45
N ASN A 163 2.56 6.81 -17.16
CA ASN A 163 3.83 7.38 -17.60
C ASN A 163 4.60 8.04 -16.43
N GLU A 164 3.89 8.68 -15.49
CA GLU A 164 4.46 9.17 -14.22
C GLU A 164 4.86 8.02 -13.27
N MET A 165 4.21 6.85 -13.39
CA MET A 165 4.44 5.67 -12.56
C MET A 165 5.51 4.68 -13.07
N ARG A 166 6.16 4.92 -14.22
CA ARG A 166 7.21 4.04 -14.78
C ARG A 166 8.44 3.83 -13.86
N PHE A 167 8.55 4.57 -12.75
CA PHE A 167 9.57 4.44 -11.72
C PHE A 167 9.06 3.89 -10.38
N VAL A 168 7.94 3.16 -10.37
CA VAL A 168 7.36 2.57 -9.16
C VAL A 168 7.74 1.10 -9.11
N ASP A 169 9.01 0.82 -8.82
CA ASP A 169 9.42 -0.52 -8.43
C ASP A 169 8.71 -0.86 -7.11
N ILE A 170 7.75 -1.77 -7.17
CA ILE A 170 7.02 -2.35 -6.01
C ILE A 170 7.91 -3.43 -5.35
N SER A 171 9.23 -3.20 -5.34
CA SER A 171 10.19 -4.13 -4.76
C SER A 171 10.22 -3.97 -3.25
N ARG A 172 9.47 -4.87 -2.62
CA ARG A 172 9.90 -5.76 -1.55
C ARG A 172 10.14 -5.11 -0.18
N ASN A 173 9.23 -5.45 0.72
CA ASN A 173 9.47 -5.68 2.15
C ASN A 173 10.95 -5.79 2.48
N GLY A 174 11.42 -5.02 3.46
CA GLY A 174 12.83 -4.90 3.88
C GLY A 174 13.53 -6.23 4.22
N ARG A 175 13.81 -7.05 3.21
CA ARG A 175 14.97 -7.91 3.11
C ARG A 175 15.96 -7.12 2.28
N VAL A 176 17.05 -6.72 2.93
CA VAL A 176 18.28 -6.30 2.26
C VAL A 176 18.64 -7.42 1.27
N SER A 177 18.42 -7.18 -0.03
CA SER A 177 19.04 -8.01 -1.06
C SER A 177 20.53 -7.72 -0.95
N ARG A 178 21.30 -8.72 -0.53
CA ARG A 178 22.74 -8.72 -0.68
C ARG A 178 23.01 -8.48 -2.16
N ARG A 179 23.62 -7.33 -2.44
CA ARG A 179 24.34 -7.06 -3.67
C ARG A 179 25.43 -8.14 -3.77
N MET A 180 25.19 -9.21 -4.53
CA MET A 180 26.29 -9.96 -5.11
C MET A 180 26.79 -9.12 -6.27
N GLN A 181 27.87 -8.40 -6.00
CA GLN A 181 28.83 -8.04 -7.04
C GLN A 181 29.48 -9.34 -7.52
N ASN A 182 30.03 -9.28 -8.74
CA ASN A 182 30.70 -10.33 -9.52
C ASN A 182 29.69 -11.02 -10.46
N GLY A 183 29.72 -10.83 -11.77
CA GLY A 183 30.88 -10.75 -12.65
C GLY A 183 30.88 -12.02 -13.51
N ASN A 184 30.80 -11.85 -14.84
CA ASN A 184 30.80 -12.88 -15.89
C ASN A 184 29.56 -13.78 -16.05
N VAL A 185 28.73 -13.41 -17.02
CA VAL A 185 27.98 -14.37 -17.83
C VAL A 185 28.88 -14.78 -18.99
N LEU A 186 29.55 -15.93 -18.87
CA LEU A 186 29.97 -16.70 -20.04
C LEU A 186 28.97 -17.84 -20.19
N CYS A 187 28.19 -17.76 -21.27
CA CYS A 187 27.34 -18.83 -21.73
C CYS A 187 28.24 -20.02 -22.13
N ALA A 188 28.13 -21.14 -21.43
CA ALA A 188 28.56 -22.43 -21.93
C ALA A 188 27.29 -23.25 -22.23
N GLY A 189 27.04 -23.49 -23.51
CA GLY A 189 25.97 -24.35 -23.99
C GLY A 189 26.21 -25.81 -23.56
N ALA A 190 25.14 -26.47 -23.17
CA ALA A 190 25.09 -27.92 -23.06
C ALA A 190 24.93 -28.50 -24.47
N GLY A 191 25.84 -29.39 -24.84
CA GLY A 191 25.75 -30.24 -26.03
C GLY A 191 26.61 -31.46 -25.79
N ALA A 192 25.96 -32.57 -25.45
CA ALA A 192 26.47 -33.93 -25.57
C ALA A 192 25.36 -34.76 -26.20
#